data_AF-A0A150GVP7-F1
#
_entry.id   AF-A0A150GVP7-F1
#
_cell.length_a   1.000
_cell.length_b   1.000
_cell.length_c   1.000
_cell.angle_alpha   90.00
_cell.angle_beta   90.00
_cell.angle_gamma   90.00
#
_symmetry.space_group_name_H-M   'P 1'
#
loop_
_entity.id
_entity.type
_entity.pdbx_description
1 polymer ?
#
loop_
_entity_poly.entity_id
_entity_poly.type
_entity_poly.pdbx_seq_one_letter_code
_entity_poly.pdbx_strand_id
1 'polypeptide(L)'
;MDSLGGHRNIVKLKGAHEDDYYVYIVMELCAGGELFNAIVKERNFSERKAAVYFRKMVEVVDYCQQLRVVHRDLKPENFLLTSPEGELKLTDFGLGMFFKPGERFRDLVGSPYYVAPEVLGFDYSHEADMWSLGVILYILLSGLPPFWGDTNEQIFCMIRTAPLDFETEPWPHISPAAKDCVWRLLERDPSRRATSEQILRHEWLASQGVAPNVPLDSVVLRRLRHFAQMNKLKKACLMVVGQQLSPAEILGLQAVFRSLDIDGSGAINAEELRAALGAWGRHVSEAELRAGGGG
;
A
#
# COMPACT_ATOMS: atom_id res chain seq x y z
N MET A 1 17.83 -7.84 14.77
CA MET A 1 18.28 -7.53 13.40
C MET A 1 19.62 -8.18 13.07
N ASP A 2 20.56 -8.33 14.00
CA ASP A 2 21.86 -8.99 13.73
C ASP A 2 21.75 -10.41 13.16
N SER A 3 20.73 -11.17 13.56
CA SER A 3 20.40 -12.50 13.04
C SER A 3 19.87 -12.52 11.60
N LEU A 4 19.41 -11.39 11.06
CA LEU A 4 18.98 -11.22 9.66
C LEU A 4 20.15 -10.77 8.77
N GLY A 5 21.32 -10.51 9.35
CA GLY A 5 22.51 -10.06 8.63
C GLY A 5 22.95 -11.10 7.61
N GLY A 6 22.91 -10.73 6.32
CA GLY A 6 23.45 -11.56 5.23
C GLY A 6 22.64 -11.53 3.94
N HIS A 7 21.33 -11.27 3.99
CA HIS A 7 20.53 -11.22 2.76
C HIS A 7 20.69 -9.87 2.05
N ARG A 8 21.00 -9.92 0.74
CA ARG A 8 21.19 -8.72 -0.09
C ARG A 8 19.96 -7.81 -0.10
N ASN A 9 18.75 -8.37 0.07
CA ASN A 9 17.49 -7.63 0.03
C ASN A 9 16.93 -7.22 1.40
N ILE A 10 17.70 -7.27 2.50
CA ILE A 10 17.29 -6.71 3.81
C ILE A 10 18.18 -5.50 4.13
N VAL A 11 17.59 -4.44 4.69
CA VAL A 11 18.34 -3.27 5.20
C VAL A 11 19.33 -3.71 6.28
N LYS A 12 20.61 -3.43 6.06
CA LYS A 12 21.68 -3.70 7.03
C LYS A 12 21.62 -2.73 8.21
N LEU A 13 21.58 -3.29 9.42
CA LEU A 13 21.90 -2.57 10.66
C LEU A 13 23.42 -2.37 10.73
N LYS A 14 23.87 -1.12 10.85
CA LYS A 14 25.29 -0.75 10.97
C LYS A 14 25.72 -0.53 12.42
N GLY A 15 24.78 -0.15 13.29
CA GLY A 15 25.04 0.08 14.70
C GLY A 15 23.77 0.50 15.43
N ALA A 16 23.78 0.34 16.75
CA ALA A 16 22.77 0.87 17.65
C ALA A 16 23.50 1.61 18.78
N HIS A 17 23.03 2.81 19.10
CA HIS A 17 23.54 3.65 20.17
C HIS A 17 22.37 4.15 21.01
N GLU A 18 22.63 4.52 22.25
CA GLU A 18 21.63 5.11 23.14
C GLU A 18 22.26 6.25 23.93
N ASP A 19 21.45 7.24 24.26
CA ASP A 19 21.74 8.24 25.29
C ASP A 19 20.59 8.24 26.33
N ASP A 20 20.63 9.19 27.26
CA ASP A 20 19.64 9.28 28.35
C ASP A 20 18.19 9.49 27.86
N TYR A 21 17.98 9.86 26.60
CA TYR A 21 16.68 10.25 26.04
C TYR A 21 16.25 9.45 24.81
N TYR A 22 17.20 8.96 24.01
CA TYR A 22 16.93 8.42 22.68
C TYR A 22 17.74 7.15 22.37
N VAL A 23 17.12 6.28 21.57
CA VAL A 23 17.78 5.15 20.91
C VAL A 23 18.02 5.51 19.44
N TYR A 24 19.28 5.41 19.01
CA TYR A 24 19.73 5.69 17.65
C TYR A 24 20.03 4.38 16.93
N ILE A 25 19.25 4.10 15.88
CA ILE A 25 19.43 2.91 15.04
C ILE A 25 20.08 3.35 13.73
N VAL A 26 21.35 3.01 13.54
CA VAL A 26 22.13 3.37 12.35
C VAL A 26 21.99 2.28 11.30
N MET A 27 21.39 2.59 10.16
CA MET A 27 21.09 1.64 9.08
C MET A 27 21.79 2.02 7.76
N GLU A 28 21.83 1.09 6.80
CA GLU A 28 22.25 1.44 5.44
C GLU A 28 21.26 2.40 4.78
N LEU A 29 21.79 3.39 4.05
CA LEU A 29 21.00 4.38 3.36
C LEU A 29 20.46 3.81 2.04
N CYS A 30 19.13 3.82 1.89
CA CYS A 30 18.47 3.47 0.64
C CYS A 30 18.11 4.74 -0.15
N ALA A 31 19.08 5.30 -0.87
CA ALA A 31 18.94 6.60 -1.54
C ALA A 31 18.02 6.57 -2.78
N GLY A 32 17.64 5.39 -3.27
CA GLY A 32 16.66 5.23 -4.35
C GLY A 32 15.21 5.47 -3.90
N GLY A 33 14.95 5.52 -2.59
CA GLY A 33 13.62 5.75 -2.03
C GLY A 33 12.68 4.56 -2.19
N GLU A 34 11.37 4.81 -2.05
CA GLU A 34 10.34 3.77 -2.16
C GLU A 34 10.23 3.20 -3.57
N LEU A 35 10.05 1.88 -3.69
CA LEU A 35 9.96 1.19 -4.98
C LEU A 35 8.90 1.80 -5.90
N PHE A 36 7.72 2.11 -5.36
CA PHE A 36 6.61 2.62 -6.18
C PHE A 36 6.96 3.98 -6.80
N ASN A 37 7.72 4.82 -6.10
CA ASN A 37 8.21 6.09 -6.65
C ASN A 37 9.20 5.89 -7.81
N ALA A 38 9.97 4.81 -7.81
CA ALA A 38 10.84 4.45 -8.93
C ALA A 38 10.04 3.91 -10.13
N ILE A 39 9.10 2.98 -9.89
CA ILE A 39 8.23 2.39 -10.93
C ILE A 39 7.51 3.48 -11.73
N VAL A 40 7.00 4.49 -11.04
CA VAL A 40 6.24 5.60 -11.61
C VAL A 40 7.04 6.49 -12.56
N LYS A 41 8.37 6.48 -12.44
CA LYS A 41 9.29 7.19 -13.33
C LYS A 41 9.62 6.37 -14.58
N GLU A 42 9.34 5.06 -14.57
CA GLU A 42 9.53 4.20 -15.73
C GLU A 42 8.43 4.43 -16.78
N ARG A 43 8.82 4.74 -18.02
CA ARG A 43 7.86 4.92 -19.13
C ARG A 43 7.18 3.62 -19.56
N ASN A 44 7.89 2.50 -19.46
CA ASN A 44 7.46 1.19 -19.98
C ASN A 44 7.47 0.16 -18.85
N PHE A 45 6.63 0.33 -17.83
CA PHE A 45 6.46 -0.67 -16.78
C PHE A 45 5.51 -1.78 -17.27
N SER A 46 5.95 -3.03 -17.25
CA SER A 46 5.21 -4.19 -17.76
C SER A 46 4.96 -5.22 -16.65
N GLU A 47 4.06 -6.17 -16.87
CA GLU A 47 3.88 -7.31 -15.96
C GLU A 47 5.21 -8.04 -15.71
N ARG A 48 6.05 -8.21 -16.74
CA ARG A 48 7.38 -8.80 -16.58
C ARG A 48 8.26 -8.03 -15.59
N LYS A 49 8.23 -6.70 -15.60
CA LYS A 49 8.97 -5.89 -14.64
C LYS A 49 8.36 -5.96 -13.24
N ALA A 50 7.04 -5.94 -13.15
CA ALA A 50 6.33 -6.16 -11.89
C ALA A 50 6.72 -7.51 -11.27
N ALA A 51 6.75 -8.58 -12.06
CA ALA A 51 7.20 -9.89 -11.65
C ALA A 51 8.66 -9.89 -11.15
N VAL A 52 9.58 -9.18 -11.81
CA VAL A 52 10.98 -9.08 -11.34
C VAL A 52 11.09 -8.41 -9.97
N TYR A 53 10.38 -7.31 -9.73
CA TYR A 53 10.40 -6.66 -8.41
C TYR A 53 9.69 -7.51 -7.36
N PHE A 54 8.52 -8.04 -7.70
CA PHE A 54 7.73 -8.86 -6.80
C PHE A 54 8.46 -10.15 -6.41
N ARG A 55 9.20 -10.76 -7.34
CA ARG A 55 10.04 -11.92 -7.05
C ARG A 55 11.05 -11.63 -5.95
N LYS A 56 11.73 -10.48 -6.00
CA LYS A 56 12.68 -10.05 -4.94
C LYS A 56 11.98 -9.86 -3.60
N MET A 57 10.72 -9.37 -3.59
CA MET A 57 9.93 -9.25 -2.36
C MET A 57 9.60 -10.63 -1.77
N VAL A 58 9.20 -11.58 -2.60
CA VAL A 58 8.90 -12.94 -2.15
C VAL A 58 10.19 -13.63 -1.68
N GLU A 59 11.31 -13.48 -2.38
CA GLU A 59 12.61 -14.04 -2.00
C GLU A 59 13.08 -13.53 -0.62
N VAL A 60 12.89 -12.25 -0.31
CA VAL A 60 13.26 -11.73 1.02
C VAL A 60 12.32 -12.21 2.12
N VAL A 61 11.02 -12.31 1.86
CA VAL A 61 10.06 -12.84 2.84
C VAL A 61 10.29 -14.33 3.07
N ASP A 62 10.58 -15.09 2.02
CA ASP A 62 10.96 -16.51 2.11
C ASP A 62 12.18 -16.69 3.02
N TYR A 63 13.22 -15.89 2.81
CA TYR A 63 14.41 -15.89 3.67
C TYR A 63 14.09 -15.57 5.13
N CYS A 64 13.25 -14.56 5.39
CA CYS A 64 12.78 -14.25 6.74
C CYS A 64 12.06 -15.44 7.38
N GLN A 65 11.14 -16.09 6.65
CA GLN A 65 10.39 -17.24 7.14
C GLN A 65 11.28 -18.46 7.44
N GLN A 66 12.30 -18.71 6.60
CA GLN A 66 13.32 -19.74 6.85
C GLN A 66 14.12 -19.47 8.12
N LEU A 67 14.42 -18.20 8.41
CA LEU A 67 15.04 -17.76 9.66
C LEU A 67 14.06 -17.61 10.83
N ARG A 68 12.81 -18.04 10.65
CA ARG A 68 11.76 -17.98 11.67
C ARG A 68 11.45 -16.54 12.11
N VAL A 69 11.46 -15.61 11.18
CA VAL A 69 11.08 -14.21 11.37
C VAL A 69 9.82 -13.90 10.56
N VAL A 70 8.84 -13.28 11.21
CA VAL A 70 7.65 -12.70 10.59
C VAL A 70 7.74 -11.18 10.65
N HIS A 71 7.35 -10.48 9.59
CA HIS A 71 7.44 -9.02 9.51
C HIS A 71 6.19 -8.32 10.07
N ARG A 72 4.98 -8.81 9.77
CA ARG A 72 3.67 -8.32 10.26
C ARG A 72 3.25 -6.91 9.84
N ASP A 73 4.01 -6.24 8.97
CA ASP A 73 3.66 -4.91 8.43
C ASP A 73 4.26 -4.71 7.04
N LEU A 74 4.14 -5.71 6.18
CA LEU A 74 4.58 -5.59 4.80
C LEU A 74 3.65 -4.63 4.04
N LYS A 75 4.26 -3.61 3.45
CA LYS A 75 3.60 -2.58 2.66
C LYS A 75 4.61 -1.97 1.68
N PRO A 76 4.17 -1.33 0.58
CA PRO A 76 5.07 -0.75 -0.42
C PRO A 76 6.12 0.21 0.17
N GLU A 77 5.76 0.95 1.22
CA GLU A 77 6.63 1.89 1.91
C GLU A 77 7.85 1.21 2.57
N ASN A 78 7.73 -0.07 2.91
CA ASN A 78 8.78 -0.86 3.54
C ASN A 78 9.72 -1.52 2.50
N PHE A 79 9.49 -1.31 1.20
CA PHE A 79 10.36 -1.77 0.13
C PHE A 79 11.08 -0.58 -0.53
N LEU A 80 12.35 -0.42 -0.19
CA LEU A 80 13.20 0.67 -0.66
C LEU A 80 14.19 0.21 -1.72
N LEU A 81 14.76 1.15 -2.47
CA LEU A 81 15.85 0.91 -3.39
C LEU A 81 17.14 1.57 -2.88
N THR A 82 18.27 0.87 -2.99
CA THR A 82 19.59 1.42 -2.61
C THR A 82 20.01 2.63 -3.45
N SER A 83 19.62 2.65 -4.72
CA SER A 83 19.74 3.76 -5.68
C SER A 83 18.60 3.63 -6.70
N PRO A 84 18.34 4.61 -7.59
CA PRO A 84 17.25 4.51 -8.57
C PRO A 84 17.28 3.24 -9.43
N GLU A 85 18.46 2.73 -9.77
CA GLU A 85 18.69 1.46 -10.48
C GLU A 85 19.22 0.33 -9.56
N GLY A 86 19.13 0.54 -8.24
CA GLY A 86 19.78 -0.29 -7.23
C GLY A 86 19.01 -1.54 -6.84
N GLU A 87 19.52 -2.20 -5.80
CA GLU A 87 18.87 -3.37 -5.19
C GLU A 87 17.64 -2.98 -4.35
N LEU A 88 16.61 -3.82 -4.41
CA LEU A 88 15.44 -3.77 -3.53
C LEU A 88 15.82 -4.22 -2.12
N LYS A 89 15.36 -3.48 -1.11
CA LYS A 89 15.62 -3.71 0.31
C LYS A 89 14.31 -3.66 1.10
N LEU A 90 14.04 -4.70 1.87
CA LEU A 90 13.02 -4.69 2.91
C LEU A 90 13.55 -3.99 4.15
N THR A 91 12.78 -3.05 4.68
CA THR A 91 13.09 -2.26 5.88
C THR A 91 11.98 -2.37 6.92
N ASP A 92 12.19 -1.74 8.07
CA ASP A 92 11.20 -1.55 9.14
C ASP A 92 10.64 -2.84 9.77
N PHE A 93 11.52 -3.57 10.44
CA PHE A 93 11.13 -4.70 11.29
C PHE A 93 10.63 -4.26 12.67
N GLY A 94 10.11 -3.02 12.83
CA GLY A 94 9.65 -2.51 14.12
C GLY A 94 8.50 -3.32 14.73
N LEU A 95 7.71 -3.98 13.88
CA LEU A 95 6.67 -4.93 14.28
C LEU A 95 7.08 -6.40 14.05
N GLY A 96 8.27 -6.65 13.52
CA GLY A 96 8.75 -8.00 13.24
C GLY A 96 9.09 -8.78 14.51
N MET A 97 8.94 -10.10 14.47
CA MET A 97 9.30 -10.96 15.59
C MET A 97 9.74 -12.35 15.14
N PHE A 98 10.42 -13.07 16.03
CA PHE A 98 10.70 -14.47 15.82
C PHE A 98 9.48 -15.33 16.14
N PHE A 99 9.37 -16.48 15.48
CA PHE A 99 8.28 -17.41 15.69
C PHE A 99 8.74 -18.86 15.75
N LYS A 100 8.06 -19.69 16.53
CA LYS A 100 8.25 -21.14 16.53
C LYS A 100 7.28 -21.78 15.54
N PRO A 101 7.61 -22.95 14.94
CA PRO A 101 6.65 -23.70 14.15
C PRO A 101 5.35 -23.93 14.93
N GLY A 102 4.22 -23.52 14.35
CA GLY A 102 2.89 -23.62 14.99
C GLY A 102 2.56 -22.50 15.99
N GLU A 103 3.45 -21.54 16.22
CA GLU A 103 3.16 -20.38 17.06
C GLU A 103 2.08 -19.49 16.43
N ARG A 104 1.12 -19.07 17.28
CA ARG A 104 -0.01 -18.22 16.91
C ARG A 104 0.05 -16.92 17.68
N PHE A 105 -0.17 -15.81 16.98
CA PHE A 105 -0.12 -14.47 17.53
C PHE A 105 -1.53 -13.94 17.80
N ARG A 106 -1.65 -13.07 18.81
CA ARG A 106 -2.93 -12.52 19.29
C ARG A 106 -2.98 -11.00 19.34
N ASP A 107 -1.98 -10.33 18.78
CA ASP A 107 -1.92 -8.87 18.73
C ASP A 107 -2.46 -8.37 17.38
N LEU A 108 -3.28 -7.32 17.41
CA LEU A 108 -3.70 -6.61 16.18
C LEU A 108 -2.62 -5.61 15.79
N VAL A 109 -1.81 -5.97 14.80
CA VAL A 109 -0.72 -5.16 14.27
C VAL A 109 -0.80 -5.09 12.74
N GLY A 110 -0.05 -4.15 12.17
CA GLY A 110 0.03 -3.93 10.73
C GLY A 110 -0.87 -2.79 10.24
N SER A 111 -0.67 -2.44 8.98
CA SER A 111 -1.37 -1.34 8.32
C SER A 111 -2.74 -1.80 7.77
N PRO A 112 -3.85 -1.05 7.98
CA PRO A 112 -5.21 -1.54 7.73
C PRO A 112 -5.51 -2.14 6.35
N TYR A 113 -4.86 -1.69 5.28
CA TYR A 113 -5.09 -2.20 3.92
C TYR A 113 -4.36 -3.53 3.62
N TYR A 114 -3.31 -3.83 4.37
CA TYR A 114 -2.43 -4.98 4.11
C TYR A 114 -2.61 -6.10 5.12
N VAL A 115 -3.35 -5.84 6.21
CA VAL A 115 -3.62 -6.80 7.27
C VAL A 115 -4.42 -8.00 6.75
N ALA A 116 -4.00 -9.20 7.15
CA ALA A 116 -4.68 -10.44 6.76
C ALA A 116 -5.98 -10.66 7.57
N PRO A 117 -7.00 -11.35 7.02
CA PRO A 117 -8.27 -11.59 7.70
C PRO A 117 -8.12 -12.24 9.07
N GLU A 118 -7.18 -13.18 9.20
CA GLU A 118 -6.91 -13.92 10.44
C GLU A 118 -6.22 -13.07 11.52
N VAL A 119 -5.50 -12.01 11.14
CA VAL A 119 -4.94 -11.03 12.09
C VAL A 119 -6.07 -10.25 12.77
N LEU A 120 -7.13 -9.93 12.02
CA LEU A 120 -8.35 -9.33 12.57
C LEU A 120 -9.12 -10.28 13.51
N GLY A 121 -8.82 -11.58 13.44
CA GLY A 121 -9.33 -12.62 14.32
C GLY A 121 -8.42 -12.93 15.51
N PHE A 122 -7.27 -12.24 15.62
CA PHE A 122 -6.25 -12.48 16.65
C PHE A 122 -5.75 -13.93 16.70
N ASP A 123 -5.73 -14.61 15.54
CA ASP A 123 -5.24 -15.98 15.43
C ASP A 123 -4.52 -16.19 14.10
N TYR A 124 -3.26 -15.78 14.06
CA TYR A 124 -2.46 -15.79 12.84
C TYR A 124 -1.04 -16.26 13.10
N SER A 125 -0.32 -16.59 12.02
CA SER A 125 1.12 -16.86 12.06
C SER A 125 1.78 -16.21 10.84
N HIS A 126 2.96 -16.67 10.48
CA HIS A 126 3.79 -16.14 9.39
C HIS A 126 3.11 -16.07 8.00
N GLU A 127 2.01 -16.79 7.77
CA GLU A 127 1.24 -16.75 6.52
C GLU A 127 0.58 -15.38 6.27
N ALA A 128 0.43 -14.54 7.30
CA ALA A 128 -0.09 -13.18 7.19
C ALA A 128 0.77 -12.27 6.30
N ASP A 129 2.09 -12.50 6.27
CA ASP A 129 3.00 -11.78 5.38
C ASP A 129 2.72 -12.11 3.90
N MET A 130 2.30 -13.34 3.59
CA MET A 130 1.95 -13.75 2.22
C MET A 130 0.69 -13.03 1.73
N TRP A 131 -0.30 -12.82 2.60
CA TRP A 131 -1.47 -12.00 2.28
C TRP A 131 -1.07 -10.55 1.96
N SER A 132 -0.20 -9.97 2.80
CA SER A 132 0.29 -8.60 2.61
C SER A 132 1.01 -8.45 1.27
N LEU A 133 1.82 -9.44 0.86
CA LEU A 133 2.40 -9.51 -0.48
C LEU A 133 1.35 -9.60 -1.59
N GLY A 134 0.27 -10.37 -1.39
CA GLY A 134 -0.87 -10.42 -2.31
C GLY A 134 -1.51 -9.06 -2.53
N VAL A 135 -1.71 -8.28 -1.46
CA VAL A 135 -2.24 -6.92 -1.53
C VAL A 135 -1.27 -6.01 -2.32
N ILE A 136 0.04 -6.10 -2.04
CA ILE A 136 1.06 -5.33 -2.76
C ILE A 136 1.05 -5.68 -4.25
N LEU A 137 0.96 -6.96 -4.63
CA LEU A 137 0.91 -7.40 -6.02
C LEU A 137 -0.34 -6.89 -6.73
N TYR A 138 -1.49 -6.98 -6.06
CA TYR A 138 -2.75 -6.45 -6.60
C TYR A 138 -2.62 -4.95 -6.92
N ILE A 139 -2.04 -4.17 -6.00
CA ILE A 139 -1.82 -2.73 -6.21
C ILE A 139 -0.79 -2.51 -7.32
N LEU A 140 0.28 -3.30 -7.39
CA LEU A 140 1.32 -3.17 -8.40
C LEU A 140 0.78 -3.33 -9.84
N LEU A 141 -0.24 -4.18 -10.01
CA LEU A 141 -0.84 -4.48 -11.32
C LEU A 141 -2.03 -3.58 -11.66
N SER A 142 -2.79 -3.12 -10.66
CA SER A 142 -4.03 -2.34 -10.88
C SER A 142 -3.93 -0.85 -10.52
N GLY A 143 -2.98 -0.51 -9.66
CA GLY A 143 -2.83 0.78 -9.01
C GLY A 143 -3.85 1.07 -7.90
N LEU A 144 -4.69 0.08 -7.51
CA LEU A 144 -5.74 0.22 -6.50
C LEU A 144 -5.61 -0.89 -5.45
N PRO A 145 -6.02 -0.67 -4.18
CA PRO A 145 -6.11 -1.76 -3.21
C PRO A 145 -7.27 -2.72 -3.55
N PRO A 146 -7.15 -4.02 -3.23
CA PRO A 146 -8.22 -5.00 -3.45
C PRO A 146 -9.42 -4.80 -2.53
N PHE A 147 -9.17 -4.29 -1.32
CA PHE A 147 -10.19 -4.02 -0.31
C PHE A 147 -10.07 -2.57 0.14
N TRP A 148 -11.18 -1.86 0.19
CA TRP A 148 -11.22 -0.44 0.52
C TRP A 148 -12.49 -0.11 1.30
N GLY A 149 -12.47 1.00 2.03
CA GLY A 149 -13.59 1.53 2.79
C GLY A 149 -13.22 2.90 3.36
N ASP A 150 -14.21 3.68 3.74
CA ASP A 150 -14.02 5.02 4.31
C ASP A 150 -13.54 4.96 5.77
N THR A 151 -13.82 3.85 6.45
CA THR A 151 -13.36 3.59 7.82
C THR A 151 -12.59 2.26 7.90
N ASN A 152 -11.78 2.10 8.95
CA ASN A 152 -11.08 0.84 9.21
C ASN A 152 -12.07 -0.32 9.34
N GLU A 153 -13.23 -0.11 9.96
CA GLU A 153 -14.27 -1.13 10.14
C GLU A 153 -14.82 -1.60 8.78
N GLN A 154 -15.03 -0.68 7.83
CA GLN A 154 -15.45 -1.03 6.48
C GLN A 154 -14.36 -1.80 5.73
N ILE A 155 -13.10 -1.34 5.81
CA ILE A 155 -11.95 -2.04 5.22
C ILE A 155 -11.86 -3.47 5.77
N PHE A 156 -11.97 -3.63 7.09
CA PHE A 156 -11.93 -4.92 7.76
C PHE A 156 -13.11 -5.82 7.36
N CYS A 157 -14.30 -5.25 7.15
CA CYS A 157 -15.45 -5.97 6.61
C CYS A 157 -15.16 -6.49 5.19
N MET A 158 -14.59 -5.65 4.33
CA MET A 158 -14.24 -6.00 2.95
C MET A 158 -13.15 -7.08 2.90
N ILE A 159 -12.11 -6.96 3.72
CA ILE A 159 -11.06 -7.97 3.86
C ILE A 159 -11.68 -9.34 4.19
N ARG A 160 -12.67 -9.38 5.08
CA ARG A 160 -13.33 -10.62 5.50
C ARG A 160 -14.31 -11.20 4.46
N THR A 161 -15.02 -10.36 3.72
CA THR A 161 -16.22 -10.82 2.97
C THR A 161 -16.20 -10.54 1.47
N ALA A 162 -15.49 -9.51 1.00
CA ALA A 162 -15.61 -9.06 -0.38
C ALA A 162 -14.90 -10.00 -1.38
N PRO A 163 -15.49 -10.31 -2.54
CA PRO A 163 -14.76 -11.01 -3.59
C PRO A 163 -13.60 -10.14 -4.12
N LEU A 164 -12.59 -10.77 -4.70
CA LEU A 164 -11.57 -10.05 -5.46
C LEU A 164 -12.17 -9.58 -6.78
N ASP A 165 -11.94 -8.32 -7.12
CA ASP A 165 -12.34 -7.75 -8.41
C ASP A 165 -11.24 -7.99 -9.44
N PHE A 166 -11.56 -8.76 -10.48
CA PHE A 166 -10.72 -8.97 -11.66
C PHE A 166 -11.43 -8.60 -12.97
N GLU A 167 -12.53 -7.85 -12.86
CA GLU A 167 -13.40 -7.43 -13.96
C GLU A 167 -13.26 -5.94 -14.26
N THR A 168 -13.01 -5.10 -13.25
CA THR A 168 -12.83 -3.66 -13.44
C THR A 168 -11.45 -3.34 -14.02
N GLU A 169 -11.39 -2.34 -14.91
CA GLU A 169 -10.14 -1.84 -15.48
C GLU A 169 -9.03 -1.55 -14.43
N PRO A 170 -7.81 -2.08 -14.60
CA PRO A 170 -7.23 -2.66 -15.83
C PRO A 170 -7.35 -4.18 -15.95
N TRP A 171 -8.02 -4.86 -15.01
CA TRP A 171 -7.93 -6.31 -14.87
C TRP A 171 -8.31 -7.12 -16.11
N PRO A 172 -9.27 -6.72 -16.96
CA PRO A 172 -9.53 -7.42 -18.23
C PRO A 172 -8.29 -7.58 -19.12
N HIS A 173 -7.31 -6.68 -19.00
CA HIS A 173 -6.06 -6.67 -19.78
C HIS A 173 -4.87 -7.34 -19.07
N ILE A 174 -5.00 -7.68 -17.79
CA ILE A 174 -3.96 -8.35 -17.00
C ILE A 174 -3.98 -9.86 -17.28
N SER A 175 -2.80 -10.47 -17.41
CA SER A 175 -2.69 -11.88 -17.77
C SER A 175 -3.40 -12.81 -16.77
N PRO A 176 -4.01 -13.93 -17.23
CA PRO A 176 -4.62 -14.92 -16.36
C PRO A 176 -3.66 -15.47 -15.30
N ALA A 177 -2.39 -15.67 -15.66
CA ALA A 177 -1.35 -16.14 -14.75
C ALA A 177 -1.07 -15.15 -13.61
N ALA A 178 -1.12 -13.84 -13.86
CA ALA A 178 -0.99 -12.84 -12.82
C ALA A 178 -2.19 -12.87 -11.86
N LYS A 179 -3.41 -12.99 -12.41
CA LYS A 179 -4.64 -13.11 -11.62
C LYS A 179 -4.62 -14.35 -10.73
N ASP A 180 -4.19 -15.50 -11.25
CA ASP A 180 -4.03 -16.73 -10.45
C ASP A 180 -3.01 -16.54 -9.32
N CYS A 181 -1.88 -15.88 -9.61
CA CYS A 181 -0.87 -15.58 -8.59
C CYS A 181 -1.42 -14.71 -7.46
N VAL A 182 -2.15 -13.64 -7.80
CA VAL A 182 -2.83 -12.76 -6.84
C VAL A 182 -3.88 -13.52 -6.03
N TRP A 183 -4.72 -14.31 -6.70
CA TRP A 183 -5.79 -15.08 -6.07
C TRP A 183 -5.23 -16.07 -5.03
N ARG A 184 -4.14 -16.77 -5.34
CA ARG A 184 -3.48 -17.71 -4.42
C ARG A 184 -2.87 -17.05 -3.18
N LEU A 185 -2.37 -15.82 -3.31
CA LEU A 185 -1.84 -15.03 -2.20
C LEU A 185 -2.95 -14.45 -1.32
N LEU A 186 -4.09 -14.09 -1.92
CA LEU A 186 -5.26 -13.52 -1.27
C LEU A 186 -6.34 -14.57 -0.94
N GLU A 187 -5.94 -15.83 -0.80
CA GLU A 187 -6.78 -16.88 -0.21
C GLU A 187 -6.97 -16.58 1.28
N ARG A 188 -8.23 -16.54 1.71
CA ARG A 188 -8.61 -16.11 3.07
C ARG A 188 -8.29 -17.15 4.11
N ASP A 189 -8.43 -18.42 3.75
CA ASP A 189 -8.02 -19.52 4.61
C ASP A 189 -6.48 -19.62 4.61
N PRO A 190 -5.79 -19.30 5.72
CA PRO A 190 -4.33 -19.32 5.76
C PRO A 190 -3.75 -20.70 5.48
N SER A 191 -4.50 -21.78 5.74
CA SER A 191 -4.06 -23.15 5.47
C SER A 191 -4.04 -23.51 3.98
N ARG A 192 -4.81 -22.78 3.17
CA ARG A 192 -4.91 -22.94 1.72
C ARG A 192 -4.13 -21.87 0.95
N ARG A 193 -3.72 -20.80 1.64
CA ARG A 193 -2.94 -19.70 1.07
C ARG A 193 -1.58 -20.20 0.61
N ALA A 194 -1.16 -19.75 -0.56
CA ALA A 194 0.11 -20.19 -1.13
C ALA A 194 1.31 -19.70 -0.30
N THR A 195 2.28 -20.59 -0.11
CA THR A 195 3.54 -20.28 0.57
C THR A 195 4.49 -19.49 -0.35
N SER A 196 5.50 -18.86 0.23
CA SER A 196 6.58 -18.19 -0.50
C SER A 196 7.23 -19.11 -1.55
N GLU A 197 7.56 -20.34 -1.17
CA GLU A 197 8.13 -21.35 -2.08
C GLU A 197 7.21 -21.66 -3.27
N GLN A 198 5.91 -21.83 -3.02
CA GLN A 198 4.93 -22.10 -4.06
C GLN A 198 4.81 -20.92 -5.03
N ILE A 199 4.82 -19.70 -4.51
CA ILE A 199 4.74 -18.47 -5.31
C ILE A 199 6.02 -18.23 -6.13
N LEU A 200 7.20 -18.53 -5.59
CA LEU A 200 8.46 -18.42 -6.33
C LEU A 200 8.56 -19.39 -7.53
N ARG A 201 7.83 -20.51 -7.46
CA ARG A 201 7.71 -21.52 -8.53
C ARG A 201 6.50 -21.26 -9.44
N HIS A 202 5.66 -20.28 -9.13
CA HIS A 202 4.48 -19.95 -9.92
C HIS A 202 4.87 -19.53 -11.34
N GLU A 203 4.11 -19.94 -12.35
CA GLU A 203 4.44 -19.70 -13.77
C GLU A 203 4.60 -18.22 -14.10
N TRP A 204 3.87 -17.33 -13.42
CA TRP A 204 3.97 -15.89 -13.62
C TRP A 204 5.30 -15.32 -13.08
N LEU A 205 5.85 -15.88 -12.00
CA LEU A 205 6.99 -15.35 -11.25
C LEU A 205 8.31 -16.10 -11.48
N ALA A 206 8.26 -17.27 -12.10
CA ALA A 206 9.43 -18.08 -12.42
C ALA A 206 10.43 -17.31 -13.30
N SER A 207 11.71 -17.67 -13.25
CA SER A 207 12.78 -16.98 -14.01
C SER A 207 12.58 -17.05 -15.54
N GLN A 208 11.85 -18.06 -16.03
CA GLN A 208 11.37 -18.18 -17.42
C GLN A 208 9.83 -18.09 -17.47
N GLY A 209 9.27 -17.27 -16.59
CA GLY A 209 7.84 -17.18 -16.39
C GLY A 209 7.09 -16.58 -17.57
N VAL A 210 5.77 -16.78 -17.57
CA VAL A 210 4.86 -16.36 -18.64
C VAL A 210 4.45 -14.89 -18.55
N ALA A 211 5.00 -14.12 -17.61
CA ALA A 211 4.69 -12.70 -17.45
C ALA A 211 4.97 -11.92 -18.76
N PRO A 212 3.93 -11.30 -19.35
CA PRO A 212 4.07 -10.62 -20.62
C PRO A 212 4.94 -9.37 -20.48
N ASN A 213 5.75 -9.10 -21.51
CA ASN A 213 6.48 -7.82 -21.62
C ASN A 213 5.65 -6.75 -22.34
N VAL A 214 4.35 -6.76 -22.09
CA VAL A 214 3.44 -5.72 -22.58
C VAL A 214 3.39 -4.63 -21.51
N PRO A 215 3.60 -3.35 -21.87
CA PRO A 215 3.44 -2.26 -20.93
C PRO A 215 2.05 -2.30 -20.29
N LEU A 216 2.01 -2.15 -18.97
CA LEU A 216 0.77 -1.89 -18.25
C LEU A 216 0.18 -0.57 -18.75
N ASP A 217 -1.15 -0.46 -18.71
CA ASP A 217 -1.83 0.74 -19.16
C ASP A 217 -1.28 1.98 -18.44
N SER A 218 -1.14 3.08 -19.18
CA SER A 218 -0.89 4.42 -18.66
C SER A 218 -1.77 4.79 -17.45
N VAL A 219 -3.01 4.29 -17.39
CA VAL A 219 -3.92 4.44 -16.25
C VAL A 219 -3.33 3.82 -14.98
N VAL A 220 -2.72 2.64 -15.08
CA VAL A 220 -2.06 1.96 -13.95
C VAL A 220 -0.88 2.78 -13.46
N LEU A 221 -0.02 3.25 -14.37
CA LEU A 221 1.12 4.10 -14.02
C LEU A 221 0.69 5.41 -13.36
N ARG A 222 -0.41 6.02 -13.83
CA ARG A 222 -1.00 7.21 -13.21
C ARG A 222 -1.51 6.89 -11.80
N ARG A 223 -2.25 5.79 -11.62
CA ARG A 223 -2.74 5.35 -10.30
C ARG A 223 -1.61 5.06 -9.33
N LEU A 224 -0.56 4.37 -9.77
CA LEU A 224 0.67 4.15 -8.98
C LEU A 224 1.37 5.46 -8.63
N ARG A 225 1.41 6.43 -9.57
CA ARG A 225 2.01 7.77 -9.32
C ARG A 225 1.30 8.49 -8.20
N HIS A 226 -0.02 8.50 -8.28
CA HIS A 226 -0.81 9.02 -7.19
C HIS A 226 -0.47 8.26 -5.92
N PHE A 227 -0.64 6.93 -5.90
CA PHE A 227 -0.40 6.09 -4.72
C PHE A 227 0.94 6.35 -4.03
N ALA A 228 2.02 6.48 -4.79
CA ALA A 228 3.39 6.68 -4.29
C ALA A 228 3.65 8.10 -3.73
N GLN A 229 2.97 9.12 -4.26
CA GLN A 229 3.13 10.52 -3.83
C GLN A 229 2.22 10.91 -2.66
N MET A 230 1.38 9.98 -2.20
CA MET A 230 0.37 10.25 -1.19
C MET A 230 0.90 9.98 0.22
N ASN A 231 0.82 10.98 1.09
CA ASN A 231 0.90 10.75 2.53
C ASN A 231 -0.37 10.00 3.01
N LYS A 232 -0.37 9.44 4.23
CA LYS A 232 -1.49 8.62 4.74
C LYS A 232 -2.87 9.28 4.55
N LEU A 233 -2.96 10.60 4.71
CA LEU A 233 -4.19 11.38 4.50
C LEU A 233 -4.60 11.45 3.02
N LYS A 234 -3.66 11.76 2.12
CA LYS A 234 -3.95 11.74 0.67
C LYS A 234 -4.36 10.35 0.22
N LYS A 235 -3.77 9.27 0.80
CA LYS A 235 -4.11 7.83 0.57
C LYS A 235 -5.59 7.57 0.75
N ALA A 236 -6.21 8.12 1.79
CA ALA A 236 -7.65 8.08 1.96
C ALA A 236 -8.41 8.87 0.86
N CYS A 237 -7.96 10.08 0.51
CA CYS A 237 -8.68 10.95 -0.44
C CYS A 237 -8.70 10.44 -1.90
N LEU A 238 -7.63 9.85 -2.46
CA LEU A 238 -7.75 9.33 -3.85
C LEU A 238 -8.55 8.03 -3.96
N MET A 239 -8.79 7.30 -2.87
CA MET A 239 -9.77 6.20 -2.93
C MET A 239 -11.19 6.74 -3.21
N VAL A 240 -11.52 7.92 -2.67
CA VAL A 240 -12.78 8.63 -2.98
C VAL A 240 -12.84 9.04 -4.46
N VAL A 241 -11.71 9.44 -5.03
CA VAL A 241 -11.60 9.85 -6.45
C VAL A 241 -11.60 8.65 -7.42
N GLY A 242 -11.24 7.45 -6.95
CA GLY A 242 -11.16 6.22 -7.75
C GLY A 242 -12.50 5.69 -8.29
N GLN A 243 -13.62 6.30 -7.92
CA GLN A 243 -14.98 5.79 -8.17
C GLN A 243 -15.72 6.37 -9.39
N GLN A 244 -15.08 7.14 -10.28
CA GLN A 244 -15.76 7.85 -11.38
C GLN A 244 -16.87 8.79 -10.87
N LEU A 245 -16.54 10.06 -10.62
CA LEU A 245 -17.59 11.04 -10.36
C LEU A 245 -18.31 11.41 -11.66
N SER A 246 -19.65 11.41 -11.63
CA SER A 246 -20.44 12.02 -12.69
C SER A 246 -20.27 13.55 -12.66
N PRO A 247 -20.43 14.28 -13.78
CA PRO A 247 -20.25 15.74 -13.82
C PRO A 247 -21.13 16.52 -12.82
N ALA A 248 -22.28 15.97 -12.42
CA ALA A 248 -23.17 16.58 -11.42
C ALA A 248 -22.63 16.48 -9.98
N GLU A 249 -21.89 15.42 -9.67
CA GLU A 249 -21.34 15.16 -8.33
C GLU A 249 -20.00 15.88 -8.12
N ILE A 250 -19.25 16.12 -9.20
CA ILE A 250 -18.05 16.99 -9.19
C ILE A 250 -18.43 18.42 -8.79
N LEU A 251 -19.57 18.94 -9.26
CA LEU A 251 -20.02 20.30 -8.94
C LEU A 251 -20.41 20.45 -7.47
N GLY A 252 -21.04 19.42 -6.88
CA GLY A 252 -21.36 19.39 -5.45
C GLY A 252 -20.11 19.35 -4.56
N LEU A 253 -19.15 18.47 -4.87
CA LEU A 253 -17.88 18.36 -4.13
C LEU A 253 -17.00 19.61 -4.29
N GLN A 254 -17.00 20.26 -5.45
CA GLN A 254 -16.31 21.54 -5.65
C GLN A 254 -16.97 22.71 -4.93
N ALA A 255 -18.28 22.68 -4.69
CA ALA A 255 -18.98 23.69 -3.91
C ALA A 255 -18.69 23.54 -2.42
N VAL A 256 -18.68 22.30 -1.91
CA VAL A 256 -18.32 22.00 -0.52
C VAL A 256 -16.86 22.32 -0.25
N PHE A 257 -15.94 21.90 -1.13
CA PHE A 257 -14.51 22.22 -0.97
C PHE A 257 -14.24 23.73 -0.95
N ARG A 258 -14.86 24.50 -1.85
CA ARG A 258 -14.76 25.97 -1.86
C ARG A 258 -15.40 26.65 -0.66
N SER A 259 -16.39 26.02 -0.01
CA SER A 259 -16.99 26.54 1.23
C SER A 259 -16.12 26.30 2.47
N LEU A 260 -15.16 25.38 2.39
CA LEU A 260 -14.22 25.02 3.47
C LEU A 260 -12.84 25.68 3.29
N ASP A 261 -12.46 25.96 2.05
CA ASP A 261 -11.25 26.66 1.63
C ASP A 261 -11.49 28.18 1.69
N ILE A 262 -11.59 28.72 2.90
CA ILE A 262 -11.98 30.11 3.18
C ILE A 262 -10.97 31.10 2.57
N ASP A 263 -9.68 30.73 2.57
CA ASP A 263 -8.60 31.52 1.97
C ASP A 263 -8.45 31.32 0.45
N GLY A 264 -9.21 30.39 -0.14
CA GLY A 264 -9.23 30.11 -1.58
C GLY A 264 -7.92 29.55 -2.12
N SER A 265 -7.04 29.05 -1.26
CA SER A 265 -5.72 28.55 -1.62
C SER A 265 -5.77 27.25 -2.42
N GLY A 266 -6.92 26.58 -2.46
CA GLY A 266 -7.11 25.27 -3.05
C GLY A 266 -6.68 24.13 -2.13
N ALA A 267 -6.45 24.40 -0.83
CA ALA A 267 -6.03 23.42 0.16
C ALA A 267 -6.51 23.81 1.57
N ILE A 268 -7.39 22.99 2.15
CA ILE A 268 -7.96 23.25 3.47
C ILE A 268 -6.92 22.99 4.56
N ASN A 269 -6.52 24.05 5.27
CA ASN A 269 -5.61 23.96 6.39
C ASN A 269 -6.34 23.68 7.73
N ALA A 270 -5.57 23.39 8.78
CA ALA A 270 -6.15 22.97 10.07
C ALA A 270 -6.96 24.07 10.78
N GLU A 271 -6.72 25.35 10.47
CA GLU A 271 -7.46 26.49 11.02
C GLU A 271 -8.75 26.73 10.24
N GLU A 272 -8.71 26.62 8.91
CA GLU A 272 -9.89 26.71 8.05
C GLU A 272 -10.89 25.60 8.30
N LEU A 273 -10.40 24.38 8.51
CA LEU A 273 -11.24 23.25 8.88
C LEU A 273 -11.94 23.50 10.23
N ARG A 274 -11.24 24.12 11.20
CA ARG A 274 -11.83 24.49 12.50
C ARG A 274 -12.83 25.64 12.37
N ALA A 275 -12.54 26.64 11.53
CA ALA A 275 -13.40 27.80 11.29
C ALA A 275 -14.71 27.40 10.59
N ALA A 276 -14.65 26.51 9.60
CA ALA A 276 -15.81 25.99 8.90
C ALA A 276 -16.75 25.18 9.82
N LEU A 277 -16.18 24.38 10.74
CA LEU A 277 -16.91 23.64 11.76
C LEU A 277 -17.58 24.57 12.80
N GLY A 278 -17.04 25.79 12.99
CA GLY A 278 -17.64 26.83 13.84
C GLY A 278 -18.70 27.70 13.13
N ALA A 279 -18.51 28.00 11.84
CA ALA A 279 -19.40 28.83 11.01
C ALA A 279 -20.68 28.10 10.58
N TRP A 280 -20.66 26.78 10.37
CA TRP A 280 -21.91 26.02 10.18
C TRP A 280 -22.83 26.07 11.42
N GLY A 281 -22.27 26.36 12.61
CA GLY A 281 -23.02 26.55 13.85
C GLY A 281 -23.66 27.95 14.01
N ARG A 282 -23.37 28.92 13.13
CA ARG A 282 -23.78 30.34 13.22
C ARG A 282 -23.91 30.92 11.80
N HIS A 283 -25.04 31.48 11.41
CA HIS A 283 -25.15 32.28 10.17
C HIS A 283 -25.46 31.54 8.84
N VAL A 284 -26.58 30.83 8.89
CA VAL A 284 -27.69 30.95 7.91
C VAL A 284 -28.33 32.36 7.93
N SER A 285 -27.82 33.29 8.76
CA SER A 285 -28.67 34.24 9.47
C SER A 285 -28.56 35.69 9.02
N GLU A 286 -27.65 36.12 8.14
CA GLU A 286 -27.53 37.57 7.97
C GLU A 286 -27.64 38.14 6.58
N ALA A 287 -26.75 37.87 5.64
CA ALA A 287 -26.52 39.01 4.77
C ALA A 287 -25.99 38.67 3.42
N GLU A 288 -25.87 39.72 2.66
CA GLU A 288 -25.05 39.71 1.47
C GLU A 288 -25.84 40.37 0.35
N LEU A 289 -27.04 40.88 0.66
CA LEU A 289 -27.41 42.31 0.71
C LEU A 289 -26.66 43.29 -0.22
N ARG A 290 -25.39 43.09 -0.60
CA ARG A 290 -24.47 44.12 -1.10
C ARG A 290 -23.26 43.38 -1.72
N ALA A 291 -22.76 43.60 -2.91
CA ALA A 291 -22.97 44.66 -3.87
C ALA A 291 -22.26 44.28 -5.18
N GLY A 292 -22.81 44.70 -6.32
CA GLY A 292 -22.03 45.04 -7.49
C GLY A 292 -21.61 46.50 -7.42
N GLY A 293 -20.40 46.79 -7.91
CA GLY A 293 -19.83 48.14 -8.05
C GLY A 293 -18.49 48.24 -7.32
N GLY A 294 -17.33 48.15 -7.97
CA GLY A 294 -16.97 48.50 -9.34
C GLY A 294 -16.41 49.92 -9.38
N GLY A 295 -15.31 50.11 -10.13
CA GLY A 295 -14.72 51.41 -10.45
C GLY A 295 -13.31 51.60 -9.95
#